data_AF-A0A3M7NJX9-F1
#
_entry.id   AF-A0A3M7NJX9-F1
#
_cell.length_a   1.000
_cell.length_b   1.000
_cell.length_c   1.000
_cell.angle_alpha   90.00
_cell.angle_beta   90.00
_cell.angle_gamma   90.00
#
_symmetry.space_group_name_H-M   'P 1'
#
loop_
_entity.id
_entity.type
_entity.pdbx_description
1 polymer ?
#
loop_
_entity_poly.entity_id
_entity_poly.type
_entity_poly.pdbx_seq_one_letter_code
_entity_poly.pdbx_strand_id
1 'polypeptide(L)'
;MAEAPKQDGSVVGALNSDGAAGSAPKAQAPPKQNPVFRMMGLPNFRWRLPSRNWMIFLTIVGTWTTAVVYDRREKKRIQKKWCDLVADIAQQTSNPRELPRTLNVILAAPPGDSLAASQVYFKEYVKPVLVAAAVEYDLIQGRREGDVRYGVAEQIRRLRRKKGEQGAEQETDVDGEQLLDTYRQLTGVYAGPGVKGDVVIGRHTWKEYIRGLHEGWLGPLDPPAAKAYSSSQLSPYTPSILEPSQPFHQYHLLGFLKTPIRMWNYLNQRRLADECGRQAAAVVLATYRPYHQFDSFPSSSSLDHLDASPTQAAQVPEMDANAAEQTGQTWEQQTVNQADELTWVKAVRKPKKIDETKERIWMADVVMDPRIATRMRRFELDSEEEARATRIGEAKEKGRAIPPVDLEKQPSIIGNLDDEDA
;
A
#
# COMPACT_ATOMS: atom_id res chain seq x y z
N MET A 1 -60.58 -40.51 13.97
CA MET A 1 -59.76 -41.75 13.86
C MET A 1 -58.55 -41.52 14.75
N ALA A 2 -58.31 -42.31 15.79
CA ALA A 2 -58.04 -43.77 15.77
C ALA A 2 -56.67 -44.05 15.12
N GLU A 3 -55.74 -44.80 15.73
CA GLU A 3 -55.86 -45.50 17.03
C GLU A 3 -54.53 -45.75 17.75
N ALA A 4 -54.71 -46.30 18.95
CA ALA A 4 -53.81 -46.74 20.01
C ALA A 4 -52.67 -47.73 19.61
N PRO A 5 -51.84 -48.20 20.56
CA PRO A 5 -50.49 -48.71 20.29
C PRO A 5 -50.30 -50.23 20.53
N LYS A 6 -49.06 -50.70 20.33
CA LYS A 6 -48.39 -51.80 21.04
C LYS A 6 -46.87 -51.54 20.97
N GLN A 7 -46.03 -51.74 21.99
CA GLN A 7 -45.85 -52.86 22.94
C GLN A 7 -45.30 -54.14 22.31
N ASP A 8 -44.12 -54.55 22.79
CA ASP A 8 -43.66 -55.93 22.83
C ASP A 8 -43.19 -56.28 24.26
N GLY A 9 -43.13 -57.56 24.60
CA GLY A 9 -42.83 -58.10 25.95
C GLY A 9 -41.38 -57.91 26.43
N SER A 10 -41.01 -58.18 27.69
CA SER A 10 -41.45 -59.23 28.64
C SER A 10 -41.14 -60.65 28.14
N VAL A 11 -40.51 -61.58 28.89
CA VAL A 11 -39.96 -61.60 30.28
C VAL A 11 -38.44 -61.90 30.22
N VAL A 12 -37.60 -62.24 31.23
CA VAL A 12 -37.65 -62.77 32.63
C VAL A 12 -36.45 -62.11 33.39
N GLY A 13 -36.37 -61.92 34.72
CA GLY A 13 -37.30 -62.19 35.83
C GLY A 13 -36.68 -62.92 37.05
N ALA A 14 -35.57 -62.44 37.65
CA ALA A 14 -34.88 -63.09 38.77
C ALA A 14 -34.58 -62.14 39.97
N LEU A 15 -35.02 -62.53 41.17
CA LEU A 15 -34.52 -61.99 42.44
C LEU A 15 -33.27 -62.78 42.85
N ASN A 16 -32.24 -62.09 43.33
CA ASN A 16 -31.31 -62.65 44.31
C ASN A 16 -30.70 -61.52 45.15
N SER A 17 -31.01 -61.52 46.43
CA SER A 17 -30.36 -60.68 47.43
C SER A 17 -29.20 -61.44 48.05
N ASP A 18 -27.98 -60.96 47.87
CA ASP A 18 -26.84 -61.41 48.67
C ASP A 18 -25.95 -60.23 49.07
N GLY A 19 -25.51 -60.24 50.33
CA GLY A 19 -24.84 -59.10 50.94
C GLY A 19 -23.32 -59.18 50.84
N ALA A 20 -22.70 -58.26 50.10
CA ALA A 20 -21.27 -58.02 50.14
C ALA A 20 -20.99 -56.56 50.55
N ALA A 21 -20.47 -56.37 51.77
CA ALA A 21 -20.17 -55.04 52.32
C ALA A 21 -18.90 -54.44 51.66
N GLY A 22 -19.08 -53.85 50.48
CA GLY A 22 -18.01 -53.14 49.77
C GLY A 22 -17.45 -51.98 50.60
N SER A 23 -16.18 -52.08 50.99
CA SER A 23 -15.53 -51.08 51.83
C SER A 23 -15.41 -49.74 51.11
N ALA A 24 -16.01 -48.69 51.68
CA ALA A 24 -15.92 -47.35 51.14
C ALA A 24 -14.45 -46.87 51.11
N PRO A 25 -13.94 -46.33 49.99
CA PRO A 25 -12.56 -45.85 49.92
C PRO A 25 -12.39 -44.64 50.84
N LYS A 26 -11.42 -44.71 51.77
CA LYS A 26 -11.14 -43.63 52.72
C LYS A 26 -10.83 -42.33 51.97
N ALA A 27 -11.59 -41.28 52.25
CA ALA A 27 -11.35 -39.96 51.68
C ALA A 27 -9.95 -39.45 52.07
N GLN A 28 -9.10 -39.20 51.07
CA GLN A 28 -7.77 -38.66 51.30
C GLN A 28 -7.88 -37.20 51.78
N ALA A 29 -7.10 -36.86 52.82
CA ALA A 29 -7.09 -35.51 53.38
C ALA A 29 -6.64 -34.47 52.34
N PRO A 30 -7.19 -33.23 52.36
CA PRO A 30 -6.79 -32.20 51.41
C PRO A 30 -5.29 -31.85 51.56
N PRO A 31 -4.55 -31.63 50.46
CA PRO A 31 -3.13 -31.32 50.52
C PRO A 31 -2.87 -30.01 51.28
N LYS A 32 -1.80 -29.99 52.07
CA LYS A 32 -1.40 -28.83 52.89
C LYS A 32 -1.04 -27.64 51.99
N GLN A 33 -1.54 -26.45 52.35
CA GLN A 33 -1.20 -25.19 51.66
C GLN A 33 0.27 -24.81 51.91
N ASN A 34 0.97 -24.35 50.87
CA ASN A 34 2.31 -23.79 51.02
C ASN A 34 2.26 -22.53 51.93
N PRO A 35 3.11 -22.43 52.97
CA PRO A 35 2.96 -21.42 54.02
C PRO A 35 3.10 -19.98 53.50
N VAL A 36 3.94 -19.75 52.48
CA VAL A 36 4.16 -18.43 51.88
C VAL A 36 2.88 -17.82 51.33
N PHE A 37 2.06 -18.59 50.60
CA PHE A 37 0.79 -18.08 50.05
C PHE A 37 -0.23 -17.77 51.16
N ARG A 38 -0.20 -18.52 52.27
CA ARG A 38 -1.03 -18.24 53.44
C ARG A 38 -0.61 -16.96 54.16
N MET A 39 0.69 -16.65 54.22
CA MET A 39 1.21 -15.38 54.76
C MET A 39 0.86 -14.18 53.87
N MET A 40 0.76 -14.35 52.55
CA MET A 40 0.29 -13.33 51.62
C MET A 40 -1.25 -13.18 51.57
N GLY A 41 -2.00 -13.85 52.46
CA GLY A 41 -3.46 -13.80 52.50
C GLY A 41 -4.18 -14.45 51.31
N LEU A 42 -3.45 -15.13 50.41
CA LEU A 42 -4.01 -15.71 49.20
C LEU A 42 -4.68 -17.07 49.53
N PRO A 43 -5.96 -17.28 49.12
CA PRO A 43 -6.63 -18.55 49.32
C PRO A 43 -5.99 -19.66 48.47
N ASN A 44 -6.33 -20.92 48.78
CA ASN A 44 -5.94 -22.09 48.00
C ASN A 44 -6.59 -22.08 46.60
N PHE A 45 -6.04 -21.32 45.67
CA PHE A 45 -6.39 -21.35 44.25
C PHE A 45 -6.02 -22.71 43.66
N ARG A 46 -6.96 -23.66 43.74
CA ARG A 46 -6.89 -24.92 43.00
C ARG A 46 -7.19 -24.61 41.53
N TRP A 47 -6.15 -24.33 40.75
CA TRP A 47 -6.19 -24.14 39.30
C TRP A 47 -6.70 -25.41 38.60
N ARG A 48 -8.01 -25.65 38.67
CA ARG A 48 -8.69 -26.64 37.83
C ARG A 48 -8.63 -26.13 36.39
N LEU A 49 -8.05 -26.93 35.50
CA LEU A 49 -8.12 -26.65 34.07
C LEU A 49 -9.59 -26.48 33.66
N PRO A 50 -9.91 -25.51 32.78
CA PRO A 50 -11.26 -25.36 32.27
C PRO A 50 -11.64 -26.61 31.44
N SER A 51 -12.94 -26.83 31.20
CA SER A 51 -13.40 -28.04 30.51
C SER A 51 -12.85 -28.14 29.08
N ARG A 52 -12.85 -29.35 28.49
CA ARG A 52 -12.31 -29.61 27.14
C ARG A 52 -12.74 -28.58 26.10
N ASN A 53 -14.02 -28.23 26.08
CA ASN A 53 -14.58 -27.27 25.11
C ASN A 53 -14.08 -25.85 25.37
N TRP A 54 -13.93 -25.44 26.63
CA TRP A 54 -13.31 -24.17 27.00
C TRP A 54 -11.81 -24.13 26.68
N MET A 55 -11.06 -25.22 26.88
CA MET A 55 -9.66 -25.28 26.45
C MET A 55 -9.53 -25.13 24.93
N ILE A 56 -10.37 -25.80 24.14
CA ILE A 56 -10.40 -25.65 22.67
C ILE A 56 -10.75 -24.20 22.27
N PHE A 57 -11.74 -23.59 22.91
CA PHE A 57 -12.10 -22.19 22.66
C PHE A 57 -10.94 -21.24 22.98
N LEU A 58 -10.34 -21.37 24.17
CA LEU A 58 -9.26 -20.50 24.62
C LEU A 58 -7.97 -20.67 23.81
N THR A 59 -7.63 -21.88 23.33
CA THR A 59 -6.46 -22.08 22.46
C THR A 59 -6.69 -21.50 21.07
N ILE A 60 -7.88 -21.66 20.47
CA ILE A 60 -8.21 -21.06 19.17
C ILE A 60 -8.18 -19.52 19.25
N VAL A 61 -8.90 -18.94 20.22
CA VAL A 61 -8.95 -17.48 20.41
C VAL A 61 -7.59 -16.92 20.80
N GLY A 62 -6.85 -17.59 21.69
CA GLY A 62 -5.51 -17.18 22.11
C GLY A 62 -4.49 -17.23 20.96
N THR A 63 -4.55 -18.25 20.09
CA THR A 63 -3.67 -18.35 18.91
C THR A 63 -3.97 -17.23 17.91
N TRP A 64 -5.26 -16.98 17.62
CA TRP A 64 -5.68 -15.92 16.71
C TRP A 64 -5.31 -14.52 17.23
N THR A 65 -5.59 -14.20 18.50
CA THR A 65 -5.23 -12.90 19.07
C THR A 65 -3.72 -12.71 19.15
N THR A 66 -2.96 -13.76 19.49
CA THR A 66 -1.48 -13.72 19.46
C THR A 66 -0.95 -13.43 18.06
N ALA A 67 -1.48 -14.08 17.02
CA ALA A 67 -1.07 -13.84 15.64
C ALA A 67 -1.34 -12.39 15.18
N VAL A 68 -2.53 -11.84 15.50
CA VAL A 68 -2.89 -10.45 15.17
C VAL A 68 -2.04 -9.44 15.95
N VAL A 69 -1.77 -9.68 17.23
CA VAL A 69 -0.90 -8.81 18.05
C VAL A 69 0.55 -8.88 17.57
N TYR A 70 1.03 -10.05 17.16
CA TYR A 70 2.38 -10.26 16.63
C TYR A 70 2.59 -9.52 15.29
N ASP A 71 1.72 -9.72 14.28
CA ASP A 71 1.86 -9.02 12.99
C ASP A 71 1.73 -7.50 13.15
N ARG A 72 0.86 -7.01 14.04
CA ARG A 72 0.79 -5.58 14.38
C ARG A 72 2.05 -5.06 15.07
N ARG A 73 2.72 -5.87 15.92
CA ARG A 73 4.00 -5.51 16.55
C ARG A 73 5.14 -5.46 15.53
N GLU A 74 5.23 -6.45 14.66
CA GLU A 74 6.26 -6.49 13.63
C GLU A 74 6.04 -5.43 12.54
N LYS A 75 4.80 -5.15 12.14
CA LYS A 75 4.46 -4.00 11.28
C LYS A 75 4.94 -2.68 11.88
N LYS A 76 4.72 -2.45 13.18
CA LYS A 76 5.25 -1.26 13.88
C LYS A 76 6.78 -1.24 13.97
N ARG A 77 7.43 -2.38 14.18
CA ARG A 77 8.91 -2.51 14.17
C ARG A 77 9.49 -2.16 12.80
N ILE A 78 8.87 -2.66 11.73
CA ILE A 78 9.26 -2.40 10.34
C ILE A 78 9.01 -0.95 9.95
N GLN A 79 7.85 -0.39 10.29
CA GLN A 79 7.57 1.04 10.11
C GLN A 79 8.63 1.89 10.83
N LYS A 80 8.98 1.54 12.08
CA LYS A 80 10.05 2.23 12.81
C LYS A 80 11.40 2.09 12.10
N LYS A 81 11.83 0.89 11.67
CA LYS A 81 13.06 0.68 10.85
C LYS A 81 13.17 1.68 9.69
N TRP A 82 12.08 1.89 8.95
CA TRP A 82 12.09 2.81 7.80
C TRP A 82 12.00 4.28 8.19
N CYS A 83 11.26 4.65 9.24
CA CYS A 83 11.26 6.02 9.77
C CYS A 83 12.66 6.39 10.31
N ASP A 84 13.26 5.49 11.10
CA ASP A 84 14.59 5.61 11.71
C ASP A 84 15.73 5.72 10.68
N LEU A 85 15.54 5.26 9.43
CA LEU A 85 16.53 5.39 8.35
C LEU A 85 16.51 6.78 7.70
N VAL A 86 15.33 7.40 7.62
CA VAL A 86 15.08 8.61 6.82
C VAL A 86 15.09 9.88 7.68
N ALA A 87 14.95 9.74 9.00
CA ALA A 87 14.81 10.84 9.96
C ALA A 87 15.97 11.86 10.04
N ASP A 88 17.11 11.65 9.37
CA ASP A 88 18.13 12.71 9.20
C ASP A 88 17.59 13.91 8.42
N ILE A 89 16.72 13.67 7.43
CA ILE A 89 16.23 14.73 6.52
C ILE A 89 15.37 15.75 7.29
N ALA A 90 14.63 15.31 8.30
CA ALA A 90 13.87 16.19 9.20
C ALA A 90 14.75 17.08 10.10
N GLN A 91 16.07 16.83 10.16
CA GLN A 91 17.04 17.57 10.99
C GLN A 91 17.87 18.56 10.16
N GLN A 92 17.74 18.55 8.82
CA GLN A 92 18.48 19.43 7.93
C GLN A 92 17.89 20.84 7.96
N THR A 93 18.71 21.83 8.31
CA THR A 93 18.31 23.24 8.37
C THR A 93 18.26 23.85 6.97
N SER A 94 17.07 24.21 6.49
CA SER A 94 16.89 24.98 5.26
C SER A 94 17.01 26.50 5.47
N ASN A 95 17.17 27.24 4.39
CA ASN A 95 17.14 28.71 4.39
C ASN A 95 15.69 29.22 4.60
N PRO A 96 15.42 30.23 5.45
CA PRO A 96 14.07 30.79 5.63
C PRO A 96 13.38 31.35 4.37
N ARG A 97 14.10 31.57 3.25
CA ARG A 97 13.53 31.94 1.94
C ARG A 97 13.32 30.74 1.00
N GLU A 98 13.59 29.53 1.46
CA GLU A 98 13.54 28.30 0.67
C GLU A 98 12.28 27.50 1.01
N LEU A 99 11.41 27.30 0.01
CA LEU A 99 10.26 26.43 0.17
C LEU A 99 10.72 24.96 0.26
N PRO A 100 10.17 24.16 1.18
CA PRO A 100 10.51 22.75 1.29
C PRO A 100 10.16 21.98 0.01
N ARG A 101 10.80 20.83 -0.17
CA ARG A 101 10.51 19.91 -1.27
C ARG A 101 9.13 19.28 -1.08
N THR A 102 8.20 19.57 -1.99
CA THR A 102 6.87 18.94 -2.04
C THR A 102 6.84 17.68 -2.92
N LEU A 103 5.91 16.77 -2.64
CA LEU A 103 5.62 15.56 -3.42
C LEU A 103 4.11 15.47 -3.74
N ASN A 104 3.74 15.01 -4.93
CA ASN A 104 2.33 14.76 -5.24
C ASN A 104 1.94 13.34 -4.80
N VAL A 105 1.00 13.20 -3.88
CA VAL A 105 0.41 11.90 -3.49
C VAL A 105 -0.91 11.75 -4.22
N ILE A 106 -0.98 10.78 -5.14
CA ILE A 106 -2.09 10.56 -6.05
C ILE A 106 -2.87 9.31 -5.64
N LEU A 107 -4.13 9.49 -5.23
CA LEU A 107 -5.05 8.44 -4.79
C LEU A 107 -6.31 8.42 -5.64
N ALA A 108 -6.72 7.27 -6.17
CA ALA A 108 -8.09 7.03 -6.64
C ALA A 108 -8.81 6.00 -5.76
N ALA A 109 -10.15 6.07 -5.74
CA ALA A 109 -10.99 5.02 -5.15
C ALA A 109 -10.74 3.67 -5.85
N PRO A 110 -10.46 2.58 -5.11
CA PRO A 110 -10.17 1.29 -5.71
C PRO A 110 -11.47 0.67 -6.28
N PRO A 111 -11.37 -0.12 -7.36
CA PRO A 111 -12.50 -0.31 -8.26
C PRO A 111 -13.54 -1.29 -7.68
N GLY A 112 -14.56 -0.71 -7.03
CA GLY A 112 -15.63 -1.44 -6.33
C GLY A 112 -15.83 -1.02 -4.86
N ASP A 113 -15.05 -0.07 -4.35
CA ASP A 113 -15.14 0.50 -3.00
C ASP A 113 -14.90 2.04 -3.05
N SER A 114 -14.89 2.68 -1.90
CA SER A 114 -14.73 4.12 -1.69
C SER A 114 -13.26 4.55 -1.59
N LEU A 115 -13.01 5.84 -1.83
CA LEU A 115 -11.72 6.50 -1.64
C LEU A 115 -11.12 6.33 -0.23
N ALA A 116 -11.95 6.05 0.78
CA ALA A 116 -11.51 5.80 2.15
C ALA A 116 -10.50 4.63 2.24
N ALA A 117 -10.65 3.59 1.41
CA ALA A 117 -9.72 2.45 1.38
C ALA A 117 -8.28 2.89 1.00
N SER A 118 -8.14 3.76 -0.02
CA SER A 118 -6.85 4.31 -0.44
C SER A 118 -6.30 5.35 0.55
N GLN A 119 -7.17 6.14 1.19
CA GLN A 119 -6.75 7.05 2.26
C GLN A 119 -6.25 6.30 3.51
N VAL A 120 -6.89 5.21 3.91
CA VAL A 120 -6.43 4.36 5.02
C VAL A 120 -5.10 3.69 4.67
N TYR A 121 -4.98 3.16 3.45
CA TYR A 121 -3.72 2.62 2.95
C TYR A 121 -2.57 3.64 3.03
N PHE A 122 -2.78 4.86 2.52
CA PHE A 122 -1.78 5.94 2.59
C PHE A 122 -1.39 6.26 4.04
N LYS A 123 -2.39 6.44 4.92
CA LYS A 123 -2.19 6.75 6.34
C LYS A 123 -1.45 5.65 7.11
N GLU A 124 -1.67 4.38 6.76
CA GLU A 124 -1.03 3.24 7.42
C GLU A 124 0.40 2.96 6.92
N TYR A 125 0.65 3.00 5.60
CA TYR A 125 1.88 2.46 5.03
C TYR A 125 2.88 3.51 4.54
N VAL A 126 2.41 4.64 3.99
CA VAL A 126 3.28 5.61 3.31
C VAL A 126 3.50 6.86 4.16
N LYS A 127 2.41 7.45 4.69
CA LYS A 127 2.46 8.67 5.51
C LYS A 127 3.47 8.62 6.67
N PRO A 128 3.64 7.51 7.43
CA PRO A 128 4.59 7.49 8.55
C PRO A 128 6.03 7.81 8.12
N VAL A 129 6.48 7.33 6.95
CA VAL A 129 7.84 7.57 6.45
C VAL A 129 8.01 8.99 5.94
N LEU A 130 7.01 9.54 5.23
CA LEU A 130 7.03 10.95 4.78
C LEU A 130 7.07 11.93 5.97
N VAL A 131 6.28 11.65 7.01
CA VAL A 131 6.21 12.48 8.24
C VAL A 131 7.49 12.37 9.07
N ALA A 132 8.09 11.18 9.18
CA ALA A 132 9.36 10.99 9.88
C ALA A 132 10.52 11.78 9.23
N ALA A 133 10.37 12.17 7.96
CA ALA A 133 11.32 12.96 7.21
C ALA A 133 10.95 14.45 7.05
N ALA A 134 9.83 14.88 7.65
CA ALA A 134 9.26 16.23 7.49
C ALA A 134 9.01 16.65 6.02
N VAL A 135 8.77 15.71 5.11
CA VAL A 135 8.50 16.01 3.69
C VAL A 135 7.04 16.42 3.49
N GLU A 136 6.85 17.58 2.86
CA GLU A 136 5.53 18.11 2.50
C GLU A 136 4.94 17.35 1.31
N TYR A 137 3.60 17.17 1.29
CA TYR A 137 2.93 16.44 0.22
C TYR A 137 1.53 16.99 -0.10
N ASP A 138 1.26 17.13 -1.39
CA ASP A 138 -0.01 17.56 -1.96
C ASP A 138 -0.88 16.34 -2.29
N LEU A 139 -2.16 16.32 -1.90
CA LEU A 139 -2.97 15.09 -1.89
C LEU A 139 -4.08 15.09 -2.96
N ILE A 140 -3.72 14.68 -4.18
CA ILE A 140 -4.61 14.57 -5.35
C ILE A 140 -5.53 13.36 -5.18
N GLN A 141 -6.85 13.57 -5.31
CA GLN A 141 -7.89 12.61 -4.90
C GLN A 141 -8.98 12.40 -5.95
N GLY A 142 -8.92 11.29 -6.68
CA GLY A 142 -9.99 10.83 -7.56
C GLY A 142 -11.11 10.13 -6.81
N ARG A 143 -12.34 10.64 -6.93
CA ARG A 143 -13.57 10.05 -6.37
C ARG A 143 -14.27 9.14 -7.38
N ARG A 144 -14.04 9.34 -8.68
CA ARG A 144 -14.61 8.60 -9.81
C ARG A 144 -13.50 8.17 -10.78
N GLU A 145 -13.81 7.16 -11.60
CA GLU A 145 -12.98 6.72 -12.73
C GLU A 145 -12.78 7.88 -13.72
N GLY A 146 -11.54 8.35 -13.86
CA GLY A 146 -11.14 9.45 -14.76
C GLY A 146 -10.80 10.76 -14.06
N ASP A 147 -11.13 10.93 -12.77
CA ASP A 147 -10.82 12.15 -12.01
C ASP A 147 -9.29 12.39 -11.92
N VAL A 148 -8.49 11.32 -11.73
CA VAL A 148 -7.02 11.45 -11.61
C VAL A 148 -6.39 11.75 -12.98
N ARG A 149 -6.88 11.10 -14.03
CA ARG A 149 -6.47 11.39 -15.41
C ARG A 149 -6.68 12.87 -15.73
N TYR A 150 -7.87 13.39 -15.44
CA TYR A 150 -8.23 14.79 -15.70
C TYR A 150 -7.31 15.74 -14.93
N GLY A 151 -7.16 15.56 -13.60
CA GLY A 151 -6.32 16.43 -12.78
C GLY A 151 -4.85 16.46 -13.22
N VAL A 152 -4.26 15.31 -13.55
CA VAL A 152 -2.87 15.23 -14.04
C VAL A 152 -2.74 15.90 -15.41
N ALA A 153 -3.68 15.68 -16.33
CA ALA A 153 -3.67 16.35 -17.63
C ALA A 153 -3.87 17.88 -17.52
N GLU A 154 -4.76 18.32 -16.63
CA GLU A 154 -5.03 19.73 -16.34
C GLU A 154 -3.81 20.43 -15.71
N GLN A 155 -3.13 19.80 -14.74
CA GLN A 155 -1.88 20.30 -14.18
C GLN A 155 -0.80 20.50 -15.26
N ILE A 156 -0.64 19.54 -16.18
CA ILE A 156 0.31 19.68 -17.30
C ILE A 156 -0.13 20.78 -18.27
N ARG A 157 -1.43 20.91 -18.57
CA ARG A 157 -1.98 22.02 -19.37
C ARG A 157 -1.72 23.37 -18.73
N ARG A 158 -1.92 23.51 -17.40
CA ARG A 158 -1.60 24.72 -16.63
C ARG A 158 -0.10 25.05 -16.70
N LEU A 159 0.78 24.04 -16.58
CA LEU A 159 2.23 24.20 -16.77
C LEU A 159 2.63 24.60 -18.19
N ARG A 160 1.94 24.12 -19.24
CA ARG A 160 2.14 24.52 -20.64
C ARG A 160 1.67 25.96 -20.89
N ARG A 161 0.46 26.31 -20.45
CA ARG A 161 -0.10 27.68 -20.48
C ARG A 161 0.86 28.68 -19.79
N LYS A 162 1.34 28.35 -18.58
CA LYS A 162 2.31 29.16 -17.80
C LYS A 162 3.68 29.33 -18.46
N LYS A 163 4.07 28.44 -19.38
CA LYS A 163 5.30 28.55 -20.20
C LYS A 163 5.08 29.33 -21.51
N GLY A 164 3.87 29.78 -21.80
CA GLY A 164 3.53 30.57 -22.99
C GLY A 164 2.90 29.77 -24.13
N GLU A 165 2.47 28.52 -23.92
CA GLU A 165 1.70 27.80 -24.92
C GLU A 165 0.26 28.35 -25.01
N GLN A 166 -0.11 28.93 -26.16
CA GLN A 166 -1.42 29.56 -26.38
C GLN A 166 -2.49 28.52 -26.75
N GLY A 167 -3.55 28.44 -25.95
CA GLY A 167 -4.76 27.65 -26.24
C GLY A 167 -5.83 28.45 -26.97
N ALA A 168 -6.95 27.82 -27.32
CA ALA A 168 -8.07 28.51 -27.98
C ALA A 168 -8.85 29.41 -27.00
N GLU A 169 -8.92 29.01 -25.72
CA GLU A 169 -9.64 29.73 -24.68
C GLU A 169 -8.67 30.09 -23.53
N GLN A 170 -8.49 31.39 -23.29
CA GLN A 170 -7.87 31.88 -22.05
C GLN A 170 -8.98 31.99 -20.99
N GLU A 171 -9.15 30.95 -20.20
CA GLU A 171 -9.95 31.02 -18.97
C GLU A 171 -9.34 32.09 -18.06
N THR A 172 -10.02 33.23 -17.90
CA THR A 172 -9.53 34.41 -17.17
C THR A 172 -9.67 34.30 -15.65
N ASP A 173 -9.73 33.07 -15.11
CA ASP A 173 -9.68 32.86 -13.67
C ASP A 173 -8.26 33.12 -13.19
N VAL A 174 -8.12 34.12 -12.32
CA VAL A 174 -6.83 34.53 -11.77
C VAL A 174 -6.38 33.52 -10.71
N ASP A 175 -5.76 32.43 -11.18
CA ASP A 175 -5.16 31.37 -10.36
C ASP A 175 -4.48 31.96 -9.11
N GLY A 176 -5.03 31.66 -7.93
CA GLY A 176 -4.43 32.10 -6.66
C GLY A 176 -2.99 31.59 -6.50
N GLU A 177 -2.67 30.45 -7.12
CA GLU A 177 -1.32 29.89 -7.24
C GLU A 177 -0.37 30.80 -8.05
N GLN A 178 -0.84 31.44 -9.12
CA GLN A 178 -0.03 32.35 -9.94
C GLN A 178 0.22 33.67 -9.19
N LEU A 179 -0.76 34.18 -8.45
CA LEU A 179 -0.58 35.33 -7.56
C LEU A 179 0.39 35.01 -6.41
N LEU A 180 0.29 33.82 -5.81
CA LEU A 180 1.23 33.34 -4.79
C LEU A 180 2.64 33.19 -5.35
N ASP A 181 2.81 32.64 -6.55
CA ASP A 181 4.13 32.47 -7.19
C ASP A 181 4.78 33.79 -7.58
N THR A 182 4.02 34.74 -8.11
CA THR A 182 4.53 36.09 -8.38
C THR A 182 4.90 36.82 -7.09
N TYR A 183 4.11 36.69 -6.02
CA TYR A 183 4.47 37.24 -4.70
C TYR A 183 5.71 36.57 -4.09
N ARG A 184 5.86 35.24 -4.24
CA ARG A 184 7.08 34.49 -3.85
C ARG A 184 8.31 35.03 -4.59
N GLN A 185 8.22 35.20 -5.91
CA GLN A 185 9.30 35.76 -6.73
C GLN A 185 9.67 37.18 -6.29
N LEU A 186 8.68 38.06 -6.07
CA LEU A 186 8.91 39.44 -5.59
C LEU A 186 9.52 39.51 -4.18
N THR A 187 9.22 38.54 -3.31
CA THR A 187 9.80 38.46 -1.96
C THR A 187 11.14 37.71 -1.90
N GLY A 188 11.64 37.21 -3.03
CA GLY A 188 12.87 36.43 -3.11
C GLY A 188 12.75 35.02 -2.51
N VAL A 189 11.53 34.49 -2.40
CA VAL A 189 11.23 33.13 -1.95
C VAL A 189 11.32 32.19 -3.15
N TYR A 190 12.13 31.14 -3.04
CA TYR A 190 12.42 30.19 -4.12
C TYR A 190 12.04 28.75 -3.76
N ALA A 191 11.80 27.92 -4.77
CA ALA A 191 11.56 26.49 -4.57
C ALA A 191 12.88 25.78 -4.20
N GLY A 192 12.87 24.99 -3.13
CA GLY A 192 14.08 24.36 -2.61
C GLY A 192 14.74 23.35 -3.56
N PRO A 193 16.05 23.13 -3.42
CA PRO A 193 16.82 22.21 -4.26
C PRO A 193 16.42 20.76 -3.95
N GLY A 194 15.46 20.23 -4.71
CA GLY A 194 14.94 18.88 -4.47
C GLY A 194 14.20 18.31 -5.67
N VAL A 195 14.37 17.01 -5.89
CA VAL A 195 13.71 16.29 -6.98
C VAL A 195 12.27 15.99 -6.58
N LYS A 196 11.33 16.80 -7.09
CA LYS A 196 9.89 16.54 -6.99
C LYS A 196 9.52 15.19 -7.60
N GLY A 197 8.34 14.67 -7.28
CA GLY A 197 7.87 13.41 -7.85
C GLY A 197 6.53 12.93 -7.33
N ASP A 198 6.00 11.93 -8.04
CA ASP A 198 4.62 11.47 -7.93
C ASP A 198 4.52 10.11 -7.21
N VAL A 199 3.86 10.08 -6.07
CA VAL A 199 3.53 8.88 -5.29
C VAL A 199 2.14 8.40 -5.71
N VAL A 200 2.08 7.39 -6.58
CA VAL A 200 0.83 6.91 -7.18
C VAL A 200 0.40 5.60 -6.51
N ILE A 201 -0.74 5.59 -5.82
CA ILE A 201 -1.17 4.42 -5.04
C ILE A 201 -2.22 3.59 -5.78
N GLY A 202 -1.87 2.34 -6.07
CA GLY A 202 -2.73 1.35 -6.70
C GLY A 202 -2.71 1.38 -8.24
N ARG A 203 -2.79 0.18 -8.84
CA ARG A 203 -2.73 0.00 -10.30
C ARG A 203 -3.82 0.74 -11.09
N HIS A 204 -5.02 0.90 -10.53
CA HIS A 204 -6.11 1.66 -11.17
C HIS A 204 -5.74 3.15 -11.29
N THR A 205 -5.20 3.73 -10.21
CA THR A 205 -4.64 5.08 -10.20
C THR A 205 -3.46 5.22 -11.18
N TRP A 206 -2.59 4.21 -11.28
CA TRP A 206 -1.47 4.19 -12.24
C TRP A 206 -1.94 4.19 -13.71
N LYS A 207 -3.01 3.45 -14.04
CA LYS A 207 -3.65 3.46 -15.37
C LYS A 207 -4.26 4.83 -15.71
N GLU A 208 -4.84 5.52 -14.73
CA GLU A 208 -5.33 6.91 -14.91
C GLU A 208 -4.18 7.92 -15.04
N TYR A 209 -3.17 7.82 -14.19
CA TYR A 209 -1.99 8.69 -14.17
C TYR A 209 -1.24 8.68 -15.51
N ILE A 210 -0.92 7.51 -16.07
CA ILE A 210 -0.25 7.41 -17.38
C ILE A 210 -1.09 8.05 -18.49
N ARG A 211 -2.41 7.85 -18.50
CA ARG A 211 -3.30 8.52 -19.47
C ARG A 211 -3.36 10.03 -19.25
N GLY A 212 -3.27 10.50 -18.00
CA GLY A 212 -3.14 11.91 -17.67
C GLY A 212 -1.83 12.51 -18.18
N LEU A 213 -0.69 11.81 -18.03
CA LEU A 213 0.59 12.22 -18.62
C LEU A 213 0.53 12.30 -20.15
N HIS A 214 -0.03 11.27 -20.79
CA HIS A 214 -0.19 11.24 -22.25
C HIS A 214 -1.10 12.36 -22.74
N GLU A 215 -2.29 12.51 -22.16
CA GLU A 215 -3.21 13.59 -22.54
C GLU A 215 -2.63 14.98 -22.26
N GLY A 216 -1.91 15.14 -21.16
CA GLY A 216 -1.27 16.41 -20.78
C GLY A 216 -0.12 16.82 -21.70
N TRP A 217 0.71 15.90 -22.19
CA TRP A 217 1.90 16.23 -23.01
C TRP A 217 1.71 16.07 -24.53
N LEU A 218 0.83 15.16 -24.97
CA LEU A 218 0.53 14.88 -26.39
C LEU A 218 -0.81 15.49 -26.83
N GLY A 219 -1.77 15.62 -25.92
CA GLY A 219 -3.06 16.21 -26.22
C GLY A 219 -3.00 17.74 -26.42
N PRO A 220 -4.03 18.34 -27.03
CA PRO A 220 -4.21 19.79 -27.04
C PRO A 220 -4.45 20.35 -25.63
N LEU A 221 -4.21 21.66 -25.51
CA LEU A 221 -4.39 22.43 -24.28
C LEU A 221 -5.83 22.42 -23.77
N ASP A 222 -6.79 22.25 -24.68
CA ASP A 222 -8.22 22.25 -24.41
C ASP A 222 -8.74 20.80 -24.61
N PRO A 223 -9.60 20.25 -23.73
CA PRO A 223 -9.84 18.80 -23.64
C PRO A 223 -10.64 18.22 -24.83
N PRO A 224 -10.06 17.31 -25.64
CA PRO A 224 -10.70 16.79 -26.85
C PRO A 224 -11.41 15.44 -26.62
N ALA A 225 -12.18 15.00 -27.62
CA ALA A 225 -12.79 13.67 -27.65
C ALA A 225 -11.78 12.53 -27.95
N ALA A 226 -10.90 12.24 -26.99
CA ALA A 226 -10.28 10.93 -26.68
C ALA A 226 -9.41 10.17 -27.72
N LYS A 227 -9.50 10.40 -29.04
CA LYS A 227 -9.04 9.40 -30.04
C LYS A 227 -7.88 9.82 -30.96
N ALA A 228 -7.16 10.90 -30.66
CA ALA A 228 -6.15 11.49 -31.56
C ALA A 228 -4.68 11.38 -31.08
N TYR A 229 -4.39 10.68 -29.98
CA TYR A 229 -3.07 10.78 -29.34
C TYR A 229 -1.91 10.20 -30.16
N SER A 230 -2.06 9.05 -30.82
CA SER A 230 -0.94 8.34 -31.47
C SER A 230 -0.28 9.08 -32.64
N SER A 231 -0.98 10.03 -33.26
CA SER A 231 -0.47 10.86 -34.36
C SER A 231 -0.12 12.29 -33.94
N SER A 232 -0.35 12.65 -32.68
CA SER A 232 -0.15 14.02 -32.17
C SER A 232 1.33 14.36 -31.94
N GLN A 233 1.62 15.65 -31.92
CA GLN A 233 2.96 16.19 -31.65
C GLN A 233 3.13 16.42 -30.15
N LEU A 234 4.28 16.02 -29.61
CA LEU A 234 4.64 16.26 -28.22
C LEU A 234 4.84 17.76 -27.97
N SER A 235 4.26 18.32 -26.90
CA SER A 235 4.43 19.74 -26.56
C SER A 235 5.92 20.13 -26.49
N PRO A 236 6.33 21.26 -27.08
CA PRO A 236 7.72 21.74 -27.05
C PRO A 236 8.20 22.03 -25.63
N TYR A 237 7.29 22.21 -24.67
CA TYR A 237 7.59 22.50 -23.27
C TYR A 237 7.79 21.25 -22.40
N THR A 238 7.70 20.05 -22.98
CA THR A 238 7.94 18.77 -22.30
C THR A 238 9.43 18.66 -21.89
N PRO A 239 9.77 18.53 -20.60
CA PRO A 239 11.16 18.46 -20.16
C PRO A 239 11.85 17.18 -20.64
N SER A 240 13.18 17.20 -20.79
CA SER A 240 13.98 16.04 -21.26
C SER A 240 13.96 14.87 -20.28
N ILE A 241 13.76 15.15 -18.99
CA ILE A 241 13.54 14.18 -17.92
C ILE A 241 12.24 14.61 -17.22
N LEU A 242 11.31 13.67 -17.03
CA LEU A 242 10.10 13.90 -16.25
C LEU A 242 10.39 13.65 -14.76
N GLU A 243 9.61 14.28 -13.89
CA GLU A 243 9.70 14.06 -12.44
C GLU A 243 9.49 12.56 -12.14
N PRO A 244 10.32 11.94 -11.27
CA PRO A 244 10.21 10.52 -10.96
C PRO A 244 8.87 10.16 -10.31
N SER A 245 8.33 9.01 -10.70
CA SER A 245 7.08 8.46 -10.19
C SER A 245 7.31 7.14 -9.44
N GLN A 246 6.72 6.95 -8.26
CA GLN A 246 6.72 5.68 -7.53
C GLN A 246 5.30 5.07 -7.48
N PRO A 247 5.06 3.97 -8.20
CA PRO A 247 3.78 3.25 -8.17
C PRO A 247 3.74 2.25 -7.01
N PHE A 248 2.96 2.58 -5.96
CA PHE A 248 2.71 1.69 -4.83
C PHE A 248 1.65 0.64 -5.15
N HIS A 249 1.92 -0.61 -4.77
CA HIS A 249 1.03 -1.75 -4.96
C HIS A 249 -0.18 -1.68 -4.01
N GLN A 250 -1.42 -1.93 -4.45
CA GLN A 250 -2.60 -1.87 -3.57
C GLN A 250 -3.56 -3.07 -3.75
N TYR A 251 -3.38 -4.12 -2.93
CA TYR A 251 -4.34 -5.22 -2.79
C TYR A 251 -5.75 -4.73 -2.42
N HIS A 252 -6.68 -4.72 -3.38
CA HIS A 252 -8.11 -4.51 -3.12
C HIS A 252 -8.94 -5.76 -3.50
N LEU A 253 -8.77 -6.84 -2.73
CA LEU A 253 -9.63 -8.02 -2.85
C LEU A 253 -11.01 -7.71 -2.27
N LEU A 254 -12.09 -8.14 -2.93
CA LEU A 254 -13.46 -8.09 -2.41
C LEU A 254 -14.22 -9.41 -2.68
N GLY A 255 -15.24 -9.70 -1.86
CA GLY A 255 -16.13 -10.86 -2.01
C GLY A 255 -15.78 -12.09 -1.16
N PHE A 256 -16.78 -12.93 -0.90
CA PHE A 256 -16.72 -14.01 0.09
C PHE A 256 -15.65 -15.08 -0.21
N LEU A 257 -15.54 -15.54 -1.46
CA LEU A 257 -14.54 -16.56 -1.87
C LEU A 257 -13.09 -16.06 -1.77
N LYS A 258 -12.86 -14.75 -1.56
CA LYS A 258 -11.54 -14.17 -1.32
C LYS A 258 -11.25 -13.94 0.17
N THR A 259 -12.14 -14.32 1.09
CA THR A 259 -11.91 -14.17 2.54
C THR A 259 -10.68 -14.92 3.07
N PRO A 260 -10.31 -16.14 2.63
CA PRO A 260 -9.10 -16.79 3.13
C PRO A 260 -7.83 -16.02 2.78
N ILE A 261 -7.76 -15.45 1.57
CA ILE A 261 -6.65 -14.62 1.10
C ILE A 261 -6.64 -13.28 1.85
N ARG A 262 -7.82 -12.66 2.07
CA ARG A 262 -7.94 -11.46 2.93
C ARG A 262 -7.43 -11.72 4.35
N MET A 263 -7.74 -12.87 4.96
CA MET A 263 -7.23 -13.24 6.29
C MET A 263 -5.71 -13.45 6.28
N TRP A 264 -5.17 -14.12 5.25
CA TRP A 264 -3.73 -14.34 5.12
C TRP A 264 -2.95 -13.02 4.93
N ASN A 265 -3.46 -12.10 4.11
CA ASN A 265 -2.93 -10.73 3.97
C ASN A 265 -3.03 -9.95 5.30
N TYR A 266 -4.14 -10.07 6.03
CA TYR A 266 -4.37 -9.40 7.31
C TYR A 266 -3.47 -9.91 8.45
N LEU A 267 -2.93 -11.13 8.34
CA LEU A 267 -1.95 -11.71 9.27
C LEU A 267 -0.49 -11.60 8.79
N ASN A 268 -0.24 -10.94 7.66
CA ASN A 268 1.10 -10.69 7.12
C ASN A 268 1.27 -9.25 6.61
N GLN A 269 0.60 -8.28 7.23
CA GLN A 269 0.73 -6.86 6.88
C GLN A 269 2.16 -6.36 7.03
N ARG A 270 2.98 -7.02 7.87
CA ARG A 270 4.42 -6.78 7.99
C ARG A 270 5.20 -6.83 6.66
N ARG A 271 4.82 -7.69 5.68
CA ARG A 271 5.50 -7.78 4.38
C ARG A 271 5.21 -6.54 3.52
N LEU A 272 3.93 -6.23 3.35
CA LEU A 272 3.47 -5.03 2.67
C LEU A 272 4.05 -3.76 3.31
N ALA A 273 4.19 -3.72 4.64
CA ALA A 273 4.82 -2.62 5.35
C ALA A 273 6.33 -2.48 5.06
N ASP A 274 7.06 -3.57 4.81
CA ASP A 274 8.48 -3.51 4.45
C ASP A 274 8.67 -3.07 3.01
N GLU A 275 7.86 -3.61 2.09
CA GLU A 275 7.81 -3.23 0.67
C GLU A 275 7.46 -1.74 0.50
N CYS A 276 6.43 -1.25 1.20
CA CYS A 276 6.04 0.16 1.19
C CYS A 276 7.07 1.05 1.87
N GLY A 277 7.65 0.60 2.98
CA GLY A 277 8.69 1.36 3.68
C GLY A 277 9.92 1.57 2.81
N ARG A 278 10.37 0.54 2.08
CA ARG A 278 11.44 0.60 1.08
C ARG A 278 11.11 1.58 -0.06
N GLN A 279 9.90 1.49 -0.62
CA GLN A 279 9.45 2.38 -1.69
C GLN A 279 9.31 3.85 -1.24
N ALA A 280 8.86 4.09 -0.01
CA ALA A 280 8.75 5.44 0.55
C ALA A 280 10.11 6.02 0.94
N ALA A 281 11.04 5.22 1.45
CA ALA A 281 12.42 5.62 1.72
C ALA A 281 13.13 6.07 0.43
N ALA A 282 12.98 5.33 -0.68
CA ALA A 282 13.50 5.73 -2.00
C ALA A 282 12.96 7.10 -2.47
N VAL A 283 11.64 7.30 -2.35
CA VAL A 283 10.99 8.58 -2.70
C VAL A 283 11.58 9.74 -1.89
N VAL A 284 11.75 9.56 -0.59
CA VAL A 284 12.25 10.61 0.29
C VAL A 284 13.75 10.87 0.09
N LEU A 285 14.58 9.83 -0.01
CA LEU A 285 16.02 9.96 -0.30
C LEU A 285 16.31 10.51 -1.71
N ALA A 286 15.28 10.69 -2.54
CA ALA A 286 15.35 11.25 -3.89
C ALA A 286 16.23 10.44 -4.86
N THR A 287 16.46 9.15 -4.57
CA THR A 287 17.22 8.24 -5.45
C THR A 287 16.31 7.66 -6.53
N TYR A 288 16.68 7.83 -7.81
CA TYR A 288 15.87 7.41 -8.95
C TYR A 288 16.72 6.90 -10.12
N ARG A 289 16.12 6.04 -10.95
CA ARG A 289 16.69 5.53 -12.21
C ARG A 289 15.71 5.65 -13.38
N PRO A 290 16.14 5.44 -14.63
CA PRO A 290 15.23 5.15 -15.73
C PRO A 290 14.38 3.89 -15.48
N TYR A 291 13.16 3.86 -16.00
CA TYR A 291 12.39 2.62 -16.14
C TYR A 291 13.09 1.68 -17.13
N HIS A 292 12.99 0.37 -16.88
CA HIS A 292 13.53 -0.62 -17.81
C HIS A 292 12.64 -0.79 -19.05
N GLN A 293 13.29 -1.06 -20.17
CA GLN A 293 12.68 -1.50 -21.43
C GLN A 293 13.07 -2.96 -21.63
N PHE A 294 12.08 -3.82 -21.87
CA PHE A 294 12.28 -5.25 -22.13
C PHE A 294 12.01 -5.51 -23.61
N ASP A 295 13.06 -5.72 -24.38
CA ASP A 295 12.94 -6.17 -25.76
C ASP A 295 12.41 -7.60 -25.78
N SER A 296 11.29 -7.82 -26.47
CA SER A 296 10.56 -9.09 -26.49
C SER A 296 11.13 -10.05 -27.55
N PHE A 297 12.46 -10.17 -27.60
CA PHE A 297 13.11 -11.16 -28.45
C PHE A 297 12.95 -12.56 -27.86
N PRO A 298 12.31 -13.51 -28.56
CA PRO A 298 12.39 -14.91 -28.15
C PRO A 298 13.85 -15.36 -28.26
N SER A 299 14.44 -15.81 -27.15
CA SER A 299 15.84 -16.26 -27.09
C SER A 299 16.02 -17.62 -27.76
N SER A 300 15.91 -17.67 -29.10
CA SER A 300 16.05 -18.87 -29.91
C SER A 300 17.52 -19.26 -30.10
N SER A 301 18.21 -19.61 -29.02
CA SER A 301 19.65 -19.92 -29.03
C SER A 301 20.07 -20.97 -28.00
N SER A 302 19.36 -22.11 -27.97
CA SER A 302 19.91 -23.40 -27.50
C SER A 302 19.16 -24.57 -28.15
N LEU A 303 19.42 -24.81 -29.43
CA LEU A 303 19.12 -26.10 -30.06
C LEU A 303 20.14 -27.12 -29.56
N ASP A 304 19.70 -28.12 -28.78
CA ASP A 304 20.19 -29.51 -28.84
C ASP A 304 19.52 -30.39 -27.77
N HIS A 305 18.35 -30.95 -28.10
CA HIS A 305 18.12 -32.39 -27.96
C HIS A 305 16.94 -32.82 -28.83
N LEU A 306 17.12 -33.89 -29.61
CA LEU A 306 16.04 -34.57 -30.31
C LEU A 306 15.45 -35.65 -29.40
N ASP A 307 14.12 -35.72 -29.28
CA ASP A 307 13.38 -36.92 -29.71
C ASP A 307 11.89 -36.60 -29.90
N ALA A 308 11.14 -37.46 -30.58
CA ALA A 308 9.78 -37.17 -31.06
C ALA A 308 8.72 -38.20 -30.62
N SER A 309 7.53 -37.71 -30.27
CA SER A 309 6.25 -38.44 -30.44
C SER A 309 5.04 -37.50 -30.35
N PRO A 310 4.06 -37.55 -31.28
CA PRO A 310 2.92 -36.63 -31.30
C PRO A 310 1.62 -37.27 -30.77
N THR A 311 0.78 -36.53 -30.04
CA THR A 311 -0.68 -36.74 -30.08
C THR A 311 -1.51 -35.57 -29.54
N GLN A 312 -2.72 -35.44 -30.10
CA GLN A 312 -3.90 -34.71 -29.58
C GLN A 312 -3.79 -33.19 -29.44
N ALA A 313 -4.34 -32.49 -30.43
CA ALA A 313 -4.67 -31.07 -30.35
C ALA A 313 -5.92 -30.83 -29.47
N ALA A 314 -5.90 -29.72 -28.72
CA ALA A 314 -7.09 -29.10 -28.14
C ALA A 314 -7.07 -27.61 -28.49
N GLN A 315 -8.22 -27.05 -28.86
CA GLN A 315 -8.30 -25.73 -29.51
C GLN A 315 -8.10 -24.58 -28.52
N VAL A 316 -7.15 -23.69 -28.83
CA VAL A 316 -7.07 -22.35 -28.22
C VAL A 316 -7.98 -21.41 -29.02
N PRO A 317 -8.91 -20.66 -28.38
CA PRO A 317 -9.76 -19.73 -29.10
C PRO A 317 -8.94 -18.56 -29.69
N GLU A 318 -9.14 -18.29 -30.97
CA GLU A 318 -8.60 -17.10 -31.62
C GLU A 318 -9.27 -15.84 -31.05
N MET A 319 -8.46 -14.84 -30.67
CA MET A 319 -8.92 -13.50 -30.32
C MET A 319 -8.18 -12.47 -31.18
N ASP A 320 -8.88 -11.96 -32.20
CA ASP A 320 -8.64 -10.67 -32.88
C ASP A 320 -7.19 -10.18 -32.98
N ALA A 321 -6.35 -10.92 -33.73
CA ALA A 321 -4.93 -10.63 -33.94
C ALA A 321 -4.64 -9.40 -34.85
N ASN A 322 -5.51 -8.38 -34.85
CA ASN A 322 -5.46 -7.21 -35.74
C ASN A 322 -5.20 -5.86 -35.03
N ALA A 323 -4.65 -5.89 -33.80
CA ALA A 323 -4.26 -4.69 -33.05
C ALA A 323 -2.86 -4.78 -32.40
N ALA A 324 -2.13 -5.88 -32.60
CA ALA A 324 -0.85 -6.17 -31.94
C ALA A 324 0.39 -5.96 -32.85
N GLU A 325 0.21 -5.61 -34.13
CA GLU A 325 1.32 -5.37 -35.07
C GLU A 325 1.93 -3.96 -34.90
N GLN A 326 2.50 -3.68 -33.72
CA GLN A 326 3.43 -2.57 -33.53
C GLN A 326 4.31 -2.77 -32.29
N THR A 327 5.63 -2.91 -32.53
CA THR A 327 6.73 -2.98 -31.55
C THR A 327 6.68 -4.13 -30.53
N GLY A 328 7.58 -5.10 -30.68
CA GLY A 328 7.87 -6.14 -29.69
C GLY A 328 8.69 -5.62 -28.50
N GLN A 329 8.29 -4.50 -27.90
CA GLN A 329 8.99 -3.86 -26.79
C GLN A 329 8.02 -3.61 -25.66
N THR A 330 8.30 -4.18 -24.48
CA THR A 330 7.44 -4.01 -23.30
C THR A 330 8.15 -3.12 -22.28
N TRP A 331 7.46 -2.10 -21.81
CA TRP A 331 7.98 -1.11 -20.86
C TRP A 331 7.65 -1.53 -19.42
N GLU A 332 8.58 -1.34 -18.47
CA GLU A 332 8.34 -1.61 -17.04
C GLU A 332 7.06 -0.92 -16.52
N GLN A 333 6.77 0.30 -17.01
CA GLN A 333 5.54 1.04 -16.70
C GLN A 333 4.25 0.26 -17.01
N GLN A 334 4.26 -0.64 -17.99
CA GLN A 334 3.10 -1.44 -18.39
C GLN A 334 2.83 -2.62 -17.46
N THR A 335 3.88 -3.22 -16.89
CA THR A 335 3.81 -4.42 -16.03
C THR A 335 3.77 -4.08 -14.52
N VAL A 336 4.21 -2.88 -14.14
CA VAL A 336 4.07 -2.30 -12.79
C VAL A 336 2.70 -2.62 -12.18
N ASN A 337 2.69 -3.31 -11.04
CA ASN A 337 1.50 -3.60 -10.24
C ASN A 337 0.36 -4.28 -11.03
N GLN A 338 0.67 -5.04 -12.09
CA GLN A 338 -0.34 -5.77 -12.88
C GLN A 338 -1.06 -6.87 -12.07
N ALA A 339 -0.40 -7.41 -11.03
CA ALA A 339 -1.00 -8.40 -10.11
C ALA A 339 -2.25 -7.87 -9.37
N ASP A 340 -2.33 -6.55 -9.14
CA ASP A 340 -3.46 -5.87 -8.51
C ASP A 340 -4.76 -6.12 -9.30
N GLU A 341 -4.69 -6.18 -10.64
CA GLU A 341 -5.85 -6.35 -11.54
C GLU A 341 -6.54 -7.71 -11.34
N LEU A 342 -5.83 -8.70 -10.75
CA LEU A 342 -6.36 -10.01 -10.35
C LEU A 342 -7.19 -9.95 -9.06
N THR A 343 -7.08 -8.87 -8.28
CA THR A 343 -7.84 -8.67 -7.03
C THR A 343 -9.18 -7.96 -7.25
N TRP A 344 -9.28 -7.18 -8.33
CA TRP A 344 -10.45 -6.36 -8.67
C TRP A 344 -11.75 -7.15 -8.82
N VAL A 345 -12.87 -6.49 -8.53
CA VAL A 345 -14.19 -7.11 -8.55
C VAL A 345 -14.59 -7.52 -9.98
N LYS A 346 -15.22 -8.68 -10.15
CA LYS A 346 -15.75 -9.13 -11.46
C LYS A 346 -16.69 -8.11 -12.13
N ALA A 347 -17.30 -7.19 -11.36
CA ALA A 347 -18.13 -6.10 -11.89
C ALA A 347 -17.33 -5.08 -12.72
N VAL A 348 -16.05 -4.85 -12.40
CA VAL A 348 -15.14 -3.96 -13.15
C VAL A 348 -14.93 -4.46 -14.57
N ARG A 349 -14.84 -5.80 -14.71
CA ARG A 349 -14.64 -6.50 -15.99
C ARG A 349 -15.91 -6.66 -16.84
N LYS A 350 -17.08 -6.24 -16.33
CA LYS A 350 -18.32 -6.23 -17.11
C LYS A 350 -18.47 -4.87 -17.81
N PRO A 351 -18.87 -4.82 -19.09
CA PRO A 351 -19.26 -3.56 -19.70
C PRO A 351 -20.45 -2.98 -18.93
N LYS A 352 -20.25 -1.80 -18.31
CA LYS A 352 -21.36 -0.99 -17.78
C LYS A 352 -22.28 -0.64 -18.96
N LYS A 353 -23.60 -0.74 -18.80
CA LYS A 353 -24.61 -0.27 -19.78
C LYS A 353 -24.71 1.27 -19.87
N ILE A 354 -23.75 1.98 -19.30
CA ILE A 354 -23.76 3.43 -19.14
C ILE A 354 -22.73 3.99 -20.13
N ASP A 355 -23.20 4.86 -21.00
CA ASP A 355 -22.47 5.79 -21.85
C ASP A 355 -21.30 5.20 -22.66
N GLU A 356 -21.56 4.81 -23.91
CA GLU A 356 -20.51 4.40 -24.87
C GLU A 356 -19.50 5.53 -25.18
N THR A 357 -19.84 6.77 -24.83
CA THR A 357 -18.97 7.95 -24.90
C THR A 357 -17.92 8.01 -23.78
N LYS A 358 -18.06 7.24 -22.69
CA LYS A 358 -17.10 7.25 -21.57
C LYS A 358 -16.05 6.16 -21.74
N GLU A 359 -14.80 6.58 -21.86
CA GLU A 359 -13.66 5.66 -21.96
C GLU A 359 -13.51 4.79 -20.72
N ARG A 360 -13.28 3.49 -20.94
CA ARG A 360 -13.09 2.49 -19.87
C ARG A 360 -11.61 2.45 -19.48
N ILE A 361 -11.21 3.30 -18.54
CA ILE A 361 -9.79 3.54 -18.24
C ILE A 361 -9.17 2.35 -17.50
N TRP A 362 -9.89 1.75 -16.55
CA TRP A 362 -9.35 0.62 -15.79
C TRP A 362 -9.24 -0.66 -16.64
N MET A 363 -10.11 -0.83 -17.63
CA MET A 363 -10.23 -2.07 -18.40
C MET A 363 -9.39 -2.15 -19.68
N ALA A 364 -9.07 -1.04 -20.34
CA ALA A 364 -8.12 -1.06 -21.45
C ALA A 364 -6.68 -0.93 -20.92
N ASP A 365 -5.74 -1.58 -21.60
CA ASP A 365 -4.37 -1.77 -21.11
C ASP A 365 -3.54 -0.48 -21.06
N VAL A 366 -2.37 -0.59 -20.41
CA VAL A 366 -1.37 0.49 -20.38
C VAL A 366 -0.64 0.51 -21.71
N VAL A 367 -1.04 1.43 -22.59
CA VAL A 367 -0.24 1.82 -23.76
C VAL A 367 0.75 2.91 -23.32
N MET A 368 2.02 2.79 -23.73
CA MET A 368 3.08 3.77 -23.45
C MET A 368 3.55 4.42 -24.76
N ASP A 369 3.65 5.76 -24.81
CA ASP A 369 4.36 6.44 -25.89
C ASP A 369 5.88 6.39 -25.58
N PRO A 370 6.74 5.86 -26.48
CA PRO A 370 8.19 5.83 -26.25
C PRO A 370 8.82 7.20 -25.98
N ARG A 371 8.24 8.30 -26.52
CA ARG A 371 8.68 9.69 -26.29
C ARG A 371 8.49 10.13 -24.84
N ILE A 372 7.55 9.53 -24.11
CA ILE A 372 7.27 9.78 -22.70
C ILE A 372 7.95 8.72 -21.82
N ALA A 373 7.84 7.44 -22.20
CA ALA A 373 8.41 6.33 -21.44
C ALA A 373 9.93 6.46 -21.21
N THR A 374 10.68 6.92 -22.21
CA THR A 374 12.12 7.22 -22.12
C THR A 374 12.47 8.40 -21.21
N ARG A 375 11.53 9.32 -20.97
CA ARG A 375 11.71 10.50 -20.10
C ARG A 375 11.32 10.25 -18.65
N MET A 376 10.40 9.32 -18.40
CA MET A 376 9.96 8.93 -17.05
C MET A 376 11.10 8.33 -16.22
N ARG A 377 11.07 8.56 -14.91
CA ARG A 377 12.01 8.00 -13.94
C ARG A 377 11.25 7.29 -12.83
N ARG A 378 11.87 6.29 -12.21
CA ARG A 378 11.34 5.55 -11.07
C ARG A 378 12.21 5.79 -9.84
N PHE A 379 11.60 6.07 -8.69
CA PHE A 379 12.33 6.06 -7.43
C PHE A 379 12.76 4.63 -7.07
N GLU A 380 14.03 4.45 -6.72
CA GLU A 380 14.60 3.17 -6.32
C GLU A 380 15.60 3.44 -5.18
N LEU A 381 15.58 2.60 -4.15
CA LEU A 381 16.48 2.77 -3.00
C LEU A 381 17.86 2.23 -3.38
N ASP A 382 18.92 2.97 -3.09
CA ASP A 382 20.27 2.47 -3.33
C ASP A 382 20.61 1.28 -2.41
N SER A 383 21.44 0.38 -2.96
CA SER A 383 21.89 -0.85 -2.32
C SER A 383 22.59 -0.64 -0.97
N GLU A 384 23.29 0.48 -0.76
CA GLU A 384 23.94 0.78 0.52
C GLU A 384 22.92 1.11 1.62
N GLU A 385 21.90 1.91 1.30
CA GLU A 385 20.82 2.23 2.24
C GLU A 385 19.84 1.06 2.41
N GLU A 386 19.66 0.16 1.44
CA GLU A 386 18.99 -1.13 1.67
C GLU A 386 19.76 -2.03 2.64
N ALA A 387 21.08 -2.18 2.44
CA ALA A 387 21.97 -2.91 3.33
C ALA A 387 22.13 -2.25 4.71
N ARG A 388 21.69 -0.99 4.86
CA ARG A 388 21.61 -0.25 6.12
C ARG A 388 20.25 -0.39 6.80
N ALA A 389 19.16 -0.39 6.03
CA ALA A 389 17.83 -0.69 6.52
C ALA A 389 17.76 -2.07 7.18
N THR A 390 18.43 -3.08 6.61
CA THR A 390 18.55 -4.42 7.23
C THR A 390 19.31 -4.37 8.55
N ARG A 391 20.48 -3.72 8.61
CA ARG A 391 21.27 -3.53 9.85
C ARG A 391 20.48 -2.82 10.96
N ILE A 392 19.68 -1.81 10.63
CA ILE A 392 18.77 -1.11 11.56
C ILE A 392 17.66 -2.06 12.04
N GLY A 393 17.04 -2.83 11.12
CA GLY A 393 16.01 -3.82 11.47
C GLY A 393 16.52 -4.95 12.39
N GLU A 394 17.77 -5.37 12.19
CA GLU A 394 18.52 -6.32 13.03
C GLU A 394 19.04 -5.71 14.34
N ALA A 395 18.91 -4.38 14.53
CA ALA A 395 19.48 -3.61 15.64
C ALA A 395 21.02 -3.70 15.78
N LYS A 396 21.73 -4.00 14.68
CA LYS A 396 23.20 -3.91 14.58
C LYS A 396 23.67 -2.46 14.47
N GLU A 397 22.82 -1.60 13.92
CA GLU A 397 23.06 -0.17 13.75
C GLU A 397 21.90 0.63 14.36
N LYS A 398 22.20 1.81 14.90
CA LYS A 398 21.16 2.73 15.40
C LYS A 398 20.59 3.56 14.25
N GLY A 399 19.31 3.88 14.35
CA GLY A 399 18.66 4.84 13.46
C GLY A 399 19.26 6.25 13.52
N ARG A 400 18.99 7.01 12.48
CA ARG A 400 19.23 8.46 12.33
C ARG A 400 18.29 9.32 13.18
N ALA A 401 17.17 8.75 13.64
CA ALA A 401 16.21 9.46 14.48
C ALA A 401 16.82 9.85 15.84
N ILE A 402 16.94 11.16 16.10
CA ILE A 402 17.15 11.69 17.45
C ILE A 402 16.01 11.17 18.36
N PRO A 403 16.30 10.58 19.53
CA PRO A 403 15.26 10.19 20.47
C PRO A 403 14.53 11.44 21.00
N PRO A 404 13.20 11.41 21.16
CA PRO A 404 12.46 12.56 21.67
C PRO A 404 13.00 12.94 23.05
N VAL A 405 13.28 14.23 23.24
CA VAL A 405 13.75 14.77 24.51
C VAL A 405 12.56 14.87 25.46
N ASP A 406 12.55 14.04 26.50
CA ASP A 406 11.57 14.13 27.59
C ASP A 406 11.84 15.41 28.39
N LEU A 407 11.25 16.54 27.97
CA LEU A 407 11.41 17.85 28.63
C LEU A 407 10.99 17.80 30.12
N GLU A 408 10.01 16.97 30.46
CA GLU A 408 9.59 16.70 31.85
C GLU A 408 10.69 16.11 32.75
N LYS A 409 11.76 15.56 32.16
CA LYS A 409 12.91 14.96 32.87
C LYS A 409 14.15 15.82 32.81
N GLN A 410 14.14 16.94 32.07
CA GLN A 410 15.23 17.90 32.12
C GLN A 410 15.05 18.79 33.36
N PRO A 411 16.12 19.08 34.12
CA PRO A 411 16.04 20.08 35.17
C PRO A 411 15.68 21.42 34.53
N SER A 412 14.69 22.12 35.07
CA SER A 412 14.25 23.41 34.56
C SER A 412 15.39 24.41 34.65
N ILE A 413 15.93 24.84 33.50
CA ILE A 413 16.93 25.92 33.42
C ILE A 413 16.24 27.28 33.58
N ILE A 414 15.54 27.44 34.69
CA ILE A 414 15.18 28.72 35.26
C ILE A 414 16.39 29.08 36.11
N GLY A 415 17.25 29.97 35.60
CA GLY A 415 18.22 30.63 36.48
C GLY A 415 17.46 31.43 37.54
N ASN A 416 17.93 31.39 38.78
CA ASN A 416 17.35 32.22 39.83
C ASN A 416 17.43 33.68 39.40
N LEU A 417 16.30 34.37 39.40
CA LEU A 417 16.24 35.84 39.25
C LEU A 417 16.51 36.55 40.60
N ASP A 418 16.82 35.78 41.64
CA ASP A 418 17.02 36.22 43.02
C ASP A 418 18.51 36.31 43.42
N ASP A 419 19.44 36.02 42.50
CA ASP A 419 20.89 36.13 42.74
C ASP A 419 21.35 37.61 42.62
N GLU A 420 20.85 38.50 43.49
CA GLU A 420 21.32 39.88 43.65
C GLU A 420 22.69 39.93 44.38
N ASP A 421 23.77 39.47 43.74
CA ASP A 421 25.16 39.66 44.21
C ASP A 421 26.19 39.50 43.06
N ALA A 422 26.27 40.50 42.15
CA ALA A 422 27.27 40.59 41.08
C ALA A 422 27.56 42.04 40.61
#